data_AF-A0A834ZKD6-F1
#
_entry.id   AF-A0A834ZKD6-F1
#
_cell.length_a   1.000
_cell.length_b   1.000
_cell.length_c   1.000
_cell.angle_alpha   90.00
_cell.angle_beta   90.00
_cell.angle_gamma   90.00
#
_symmetry.space_group_name_H-M   'P 1'
#
loop_
_entity.id
_entity.type
_entity.pdbx_description
1 polymer ?
#
loop_
_entity_poly.entity_id
_entity_poly.type
_entity_poly.pdbx_seq_one_letter_code
_entity_poly.pdbx_strand_id
1 'polypeptide(L)'
;MDVLEWKGNILTVGVIEKYMARDENWKFQNSILRRLDAQSGDMLAEASSVEDFTGKSENPMSSTTTAYRGLGEAVVIAAKAAQASNVAINLASFEGLSAQFKLNTALAIASNNRFKLEWKKPTLNLVDIHGLGGGPELENKLKYVGDVCSRVIFGKELENAPTNVLTPEEVSKVVSMYNDVLSAIILNAE
;
A
#
# COMPACT_ATOMS: atom_id res chain seq x y z
N MET A 1 -18.73 2.92 2.92
CA MET A 1 -18.05 4.12 3.43
C MET A 1 -17.70 4.97 2.23
N ASP A 2 -18.11 6.23 2.25
CA ASP A 2 -17.83 7.17 1.17
C ASP A 2 -16.36 7.63 1.25
N VAL A 3 -15.69 7.78 0.12
CA VAL A 3 -14.29 8.22 0.07
C VAL A 3 -14.14 9.65 0.62
N LEU A 4 -15.19 10.47 0.50
CA LEU A 4 -15.20 11.86 0.99
C LEU A 4 -15.36 11.95 2.52
N GLU A 5 -15.83 10.87 3.16
CA GLU A 5 -16.05 10.83 4.61
C GLU A 5 -14.81 10.33 5.37
N TRP A 6 -13.83 9.79 4.66
CA TRP A 6 -12.62 9.27 5.29
C TRP A 6 -11.78 10.40 5.90
N LYS A 7 -11.23 10.13 7.09
CA LYS A 7 -10.42 11.08 7.85
C LYS A 7 -9.07 10.44 8.16
N GLY A 8 -8.01 11.05 7.66
CA GLY A 8 -6.64 10.67 7.95
C GLY A 8 -5.65 11.59 7.24
N ASN A 9 -4.41 11.14 7.06
CA ASN A 9 -3.34 11.99 6.54
C ASN A 9 -3.26 11.97 5.02
N ILE A 10 -3.40 10.81 4.38
CA ILE A 10 -3.31 10.66 2.93
C ILE A 10 -4.45 9.77 2.43
N LEU A 11 -5.16 10.28 1.43
CA LEU A 11 -6.04 9.47 0.59
C LEU A 11 -5.36 9.25 -0.75
N THR A 12 -5.10 7.98 -1.10
CA THR A 12 -4.56 7.60 -2.40
C THR A 12 -5.65 7.01 -3.28
N VAL A 13 -5.72 7.44 -4.54
CA VAL A 13 -6.67 6.92 -5.52
C VAL A 13 -5.93 6.25 -6.67
N GLY A 14 -6.07 4.93 -6.79
CA GLY A 14 -5.58 4.17 -7.94
C GLY A 14 -6.43 4.46 -9.18
N VAL A 15 -5.81 4.99 -10.22
CA VAL A 15 -6.44 5.33 -11.50
C VAL A 15 -5.80 4.58 -12.66
N ILE A 16 -6.55 4.43 -13.75
CA ILE A 16 -6.02 4.03 -15.05
C ILE A 16 -6.40 5.10 -16.07
N GLU A 17 -5.75 5.08 -17.24
CA GLU A 17 -5.97 6.06 -18.32
C GLU A 17 -7.45 6.28 -18.66
N LYS A 18 -8.25 5.20 -18.73
CA LYS A 18 -9.71 5.29 -18.94
C LYS A 18 -10.41 6.22 -17.95
N TYR A 19 -9.98 6.26 -16.69
CA TYR A 19 -10.64 7.04 -15.63
C TYR A 19 -10.20 8.50 -15.60
N MET A 20 -9.12 8.84 -16.31
CA MET A 20 -8.61 10.21 -16.41
C MET A 20 -9.31 11.04 -17.51
N ALA A 21 -10.26 10.44 -18.23
CA ALA A 21 -11.06 11.13 -19.24
C ALA A 21 -11.82 12.32 -18.64
N ARG A 22 -11.81 13.44 -19.37
CA ARG A 22 -12.49 14.68 -19.00
C ARG A 22 -13.62 14.99 -19.98
N ASP A 23 -14.61 15.73 -19.52
CA ASP A 23 -15.67 16.26 -20.37
C ASP A 23 -15.26 17.59 -21.04
N GLU A 24 -16.17 18.17 -21.79
CA GLU A 24 -15.98 19.45 -22.50
C GLU A 24 -15.70 20.63 -21.55
N ASN A 25 -16.08 20.50 -20.27
CA ASN A 25 -15.89 21.50 -19.23
C ASN A 25 -14.62 21.24 -18.40
N TRP A 26 -13.73 20.37 -18.88
CA TRP A 26 -12.49 19.99 -18.22
C TRP A 26 -12.68 19.27 -16.87
N LYS A 27 -13.87 18.71 -16.62
CA LYS A 27 -14.16 17.94 -15.40
C LYS A 27 -13.95 16.46 -15.63
N PHE A 28 -13.52 15.73 -14.59
CA PHE A 28 -13.41 14.28 -14.67
C PHE A 28 -14.77 13.63 -14.97
N GLN A 29 -14.79 12.70 -15.92
CA GLN A 29 -15.98 11.88 -16.19
C GLN A 29 -16.19 10.80 -15.11
N ASN A 30 -15.10 10.33 -14.50
CA ASN A 30 -15.17 9.40 -13.38
C ASN A 30 -15.82 10.06 -12.16
N SER A 31 -16.86 9.42 -11.60
CA SER A 31 -17.66 9.98 -10.52
C SER A 31 -16.88 10.20 -9.22
N ILE A 32 -15.93 9.31 -8.89
CA ILE A 32 -15.09 9.43 -7.69
C ILE A 32 -14.13 10.61 -7.84
N LEU A 33 -13.39 10.66 -8.96
CA LEU A 33 -12.45 11.75 -9.22
C LEU A 33 -13.15 13.10 -9.30
N ARG A 34 -14.31 13.17 -9.96
CA ARG A 34 -15.11 14.41 -10.05
C ARG A 34 -15.51 14.95 -8.69
N ARG A 35 -15.91 14.06 -7.78
CA ARG A 35 -16.33 14.44 -6.42
C ARG A 35 -15.14 14.92 -5.58
N LEU A 36 -14.00 14.24 -5.68
CA LEU A 36 -12.77 14.64 -5.00
C LEU A 36 -12.26 15.98 -5.53
N ASP A 37 -12.29 16.17 -6.85
CA ASP A 37 -11.87 17.40 -7.52
C ASP A 37 -12.74 18.59 -7.06
N ALA A 38 -14.06 18.41 -7.06
CA ALA A 38 -15.00 19.42 -6.55
C ALA A 38 -14.75 19.77 -5.07
N GLN A 39 -14.40 18.79 -4.22
CA GLN A 39 -14.07 19.04 -2.82
C GLN A 39 -12.76 19.83 -2.66
N SER A 40 -11.82 19.66 -3.59
CA SER A 40 -10.56 20.40 -3.63
C SER A 40 -10.66 21.78 -4.29
N GLY A 41 -11.83 22.17 -4.79
CA GLY A 41 -11.97 23.40 -5.58
C GLY A 41 -11.32 23.30 -6.95
N ASP A 42 -11.45 22.15 -7.61
CA ASP A 42 -10.96 21.84 -8.96
C ASP A 42 -9.43 21.74 -9.13
N MET A 43 -8.70 21.73 -8.01
CA MET A 43 -7.24 21.72 -8.00
C MET A 43 -6.63 20.38 -8.46
N LEU A 44 -7.36 19.26 -8.34
CA LEU A 44 -6.84 17.95 -8.77
C LEU A 44 -6.76 17.87 -10.29
N ALA A 45 -7.76 18.40 -10.99
CA ALA A 45 -7.76 18.48 -12.44
C ALA A 45 -6.64 19.39 -12.97
N GLU A 46 -6.40 20.52 -12.31
CA GLU A 46 -5.29 21.42 -12.65
C GLU A 46 -3.93 20.76 -12.43
N ALA A 47 -3.67 20.22 -11.23
CA ALA A 47 -2.41 19.56 -10.90
C ALA A 47 -2.12 18.37 -11.84
N SER A 48 -3.12 17.54 -12.14
CA SER A 48 -2.98 16.43 -13.09
C SER A 48 -2.61 16.91 -14.50
N SER A 49 -3.06 18.10 -14.92
CA SER A 49 -2.70 18.66 -16.22
C SER A 49 -1.29 19.26 -16.23
N VAL A 50 -0.87 19.89 -15.13
CA VAL A 50 0.47 20.48 -14.99
C VAL A 50 1.55 19.41 -15.01
N GLU A 51 1.29 18.28 -14.33
CA GLU A 51 2.22 17.16 -14.23
C GLU A 51 2.11 16.14 -15.38
N ASP A 52 1.31 16.42 -16.41
CA ASP A 52 0.99 15.51 -17.53
C ASP A 52 0.55 14.10 -17.06
N PHE A 53 -0.15 14.06 -15.93
CA PHE A 53 -0.59 12.82 -15.31
C PHE A 53 -1.84 12.30 -16.01
N THR A 54 -1.66 11.26 -16.83
CA THR A 54 -2.73 10.65 -17.65
C THR A 54 -3.16 9.27 -17.16
N GLY A 55 -2.67 8.79 -16.01
CA GLY A 55 -3.02 7.47 -15.45
C GLY A 55 -2.43 6.30 -16.24
N LYS A 56 -1.41 6.55 -17.06
CA LYS A 56 -0.65 5.51 -17.77
C LYS A 56 0.30 4.78 -16.80
N SER A 57 0.42 3.48 -16.99
CA SER A 57 1.45 2.69 -16.32
C SER A 57 2.81 2.99 -16.95
N GLU A 58 3.85 3.19 -16.13
CA GLU A 58 5.23 3.30 -16.60
C GLU A 58 5.70 2.04 -17.33
N ASN A 59 5.09 0.88 -17.04
CA ASN A 59 5.33 -0.37 -17.75
C ASN A 59 4.02 -0.96 -18.31
N PRO A 60 3.74 -0.82 -19.62
CA PRO A 60 2.52 -1.33 -20.25
C PRO A 60 2.45 -2.86 -20.35
N MET A 61 3.57 -3.58 -20.18
CA MET A 61 3.59 -5.06 -20.11
C MET A 61 3.38 -5.61 -18.69
N SER A 62 3.19 -4.73 -17.70
CA SER A 62 2.99 -5.12 -16.32
C SER A 62 1.63 -5.82 -16.14
N SER A 63 1.62 -6.98 -15.50
CA SER A 63 0.37 -7.64 -15.12
C SER A 63 -0.44 -6.76 -14.17
N THR A 64 -1.76 -6.91 -14.15
CA THR A 64 -2.64 -6.16 -13.25
C THR A 64 -2.26 -6.35 -11.76
N THR A 65 -1.83 -7.55 -11.38
CA THR A 65 -1.31 -7.84 -10.03
C THR A 65 -0.03 -7.06 -9.72
N THR A 66 0.86 -6.88 -10.71
CA THR A 66 2.08 -6.09 -10.55
C THR A 66 1.77 -4.60 -10.43
N ALA A 67 0.78 -4.10 -11.19
CA ALA A 67 0.32 -2.72 -11.09
C ALA A 67 -0.26 -2.40 -9.70
N TYR A 68 -1.11 -3.27 -9.15
CA TYR A 68 -1.67 -3.09 -7.80
C TYR A 68 -0.63 -3.21 -6.68
N ARG A 69 0.41 -4.03 -6.89
CA ARG A 69 1.56 -4.05 -5.99
C ARG A 69 2.35 -2.74 -6.04
N GLY A 70 2.60 -2.24 -7.24
CA GLY A 70 3.23 -0.93 -7.44
C GLY A 70 2.43 0.21 -6.80
N LEU A 71 1.09 0.14 -6.82
CA LEU A 71 0.23 1.06 -6.09
C LEU A 71 0.50 1.01 -4.58
N GLY A 72 0.56 -0.19 -3.99
CA GLY A 72 0.91 -0.35 -2.57
C GLY A 72 2.29 0.21 -2.22
N GLU A 73 3.29 -0.01 -3.08
CA GLU A 73 4.64 0.54 -2.92
C GLU A 73 4.64 2.09 -2.99
N ALA A 74 3.96 2.67 -3.97
CA ALA A 74 3.83 4.11 -4.13
C ALA A 74 3.16 4.77 -2.92
N VAL A 75 2.13 4.14 -2.35
CA VAL A 75 1.43 4.61 -1.14
C VAL A 75 2.40 4.68 0.03
N VAL A 76 3.25 3.66 0.23
CA VAL A 76 4.20 3.66 1.35
C VAL A 76 5.29 4.71 1.15
N ILE A 77 5.76 4.93 -0.07
CA ILE A 77 6.72 6.00 -0.38
C ILE A 77 6.11 7.38 -0.07
N ALA A 78 4.87 7.63 -0.53
CA ALA A 78 4.16 8.87 -0.26
C ALA A 78 3.91 9.07 1.25
N ALA A 79 3.50 8.01 1.94
CA ALA A 79 3.30 8.03 3.40
C ALA A 79 4.58 8.34 4.15
N LYS A 80 5.72 7.75 3.76
CA LYS A 80 7.03 8.04 4.35
C LYS A 80 7.44 9.48 4.10
N ALA A 81 7.29 9.98 2.86
CA ALA A 81 7.65 11.35 2.49
C ALA A 81 6.82 12.39 3.29
N ALA A 82 5.54 12.12 3.51
CA ALA A 82 4.65 13.00 4.27
C ALA A 82 4.66 12.75 5.79
N GLN A 83 5.41 11.76 6.29
CA GLN A 83 5.35 11.30 7.69
C GLN A 83 3.93 10.94 8.15
N ALA A 84 3.14 10.37 7.24
CA ALA A 84 1.75 9.99 7.50
C ALA A 84 1.65 8.78 8.43
N SER A 85 0.60 8.75 9.25
CA SER A 85 0.27 7.65 10.14
C SER A 85 -0.99 6.89 9.75
N ASN A 86 -1.98 7.57 9.19
CA ASN A 86 -3.23 6.97 8.74
C ASN A 86 -3.42 7.25 7.25
N VAL A 87 -3.55 6.19 6.45
CA VAL A 87 -3.63 6.28 4.99
C VAL A 87 -4.80 5.44 4.49
N ALA A 88 -5.52 5.96 3.50
CA ALA A 88 -6.53 5.20 2.76
C ALA A 88 -6.09 4.98 1.31
N ILE A 89 -6.45 3.81 0.78
CA ILE A 89 -6.30 3.43 -0.62
C ILE A 89 -7.69 3.17 -1.19
N ASN A 90 -8.05 3.87 -2.25
CA ASN A 90 -9.27 3.65 -3.00
C ASN A 90 -8.94 3.44 -4.48
N LEU A 91 -9.81 2.74 -5.22
CA LEU A 91 -9.71 2.66 -6.67
C LEU A 91 -10.76 3.58 -7.29
N ALA A 92 -10.39 4.32 -8.33
CA ALA A 92 -11.34 5.18 -9.04
C ALA A 92 -12.50 4.40 -9.67
N SER A 93 -12.38 3.08 -9.85
CA SER A 93 -13.53 2.21 -10.06
C SER A 93 -13.25 0.78 -9.59
N PHE A 94 -14.28 0.20 -8.98
CA PHE A 94 -14.37 -1.22 -8.65
C PHE A 94 -15.70 -1.83 -9.09
N GLU A 95 -16.51 -1.07 -9.84
CA GLU A 95 -17.81 -1.51 -10.36
C GLU A 95 -17.60 -2.56 -11.45
N GLY A 96 -18.33 -3.68 -11.35
CA GLY A 96 -18.19 -4.82 -12.27
C GLY A 96 -17.03 -5.78 -11.99
N LEU A 97 -16.19 -5.51 -10.98
CA LEU A 97 -15.15 -6.46 -10.56
C LEU A 97 -15.76 -7.63 -9.77
N SER A 98 -15.34 -8.86 -10.09
CA SER A 98 -15.73 -10.05 -9.32
C SER A 98 -15.17 -9.99 -7.90
N ALA A 99 -15.83 -10.66 -6.95
CA ALA A 99 -15.38 -10.72 -5.56
C ALA A 99 -13.94 -11.27 -5.44
N GLN A 100 -13.62 -12.29 -6.23
CA GLN A 100 -12.28 -12.88 -6.29
C GLN A 100 -11.23 -11.89 -6.83
N PHE A 101 -11.59 -11.07 -7.82
CA PHE A 101 -10.68 -10.06 -8.35
C PHE A 101 -10.43 -8.93 -7.34
N LYS A 102 -11.46 -8.49 -6.62
CA LYS A 102 -11.33 -7.51 -5.53
C LYS A 102 -10.42 -8.04 -4.41
N LEU A 103 -10.60 -9.30 -4.03
CA LEU A 103 -9.76 -9.99 -3.06
C LEU A 103 -8.29 -10.03 -3.52
N ASN A 104 -8.03 -10.49 -4.75
CA ASN A 104 -6.68 -10.55 -5.31
C ASN A 104 -6.03 -9.17 -5.40
N THR A 105 -6.82 -8.13 -5.69
CA THR A 105 -6.37 -6.74 -5.73
C THR A 105 -5.94 -6.26 -4.35
N ALA A 106 -6.76 -6.50 -3.31
CA ALA A 106 -6.42 -6.14 -1.94
C ALA A 106 -5.14 -6.83 -1.47
N LEU A 107 -5.00 -8.13 -1.78
CA LEU A 107 -3.80 -8.89 -1.46
C LEU A 107 -2.56 -8.39 -2.22
N ALA A 108 -2.71 -8.01 -3.49
CA ALA A 108 -1.60 -7.47 -4.28
C ALA A 108 -1.10 -6.13 -3.73
N ILE A 109 -2.01 -5.25 -3.30
CA ILE A 109 -1.67 -3.96 -2.66
C ILE A 109 -0.95 -4.20 -1.33
N ALA A 110 -1.44 -5.14 -0.51
CA ALA A 110 -0.85 -5.44 0.80
C ALA A 110 0.49 -6.19 0.71
N SER A 111 0.73 -6.93 -0.37
CA SER A 111 1.95 -7.73 -0.55
C SER A 111 3.16 -6.83 -0.77
N ASN A 112 4.08 -6.79 0.20
CA ASN A 112 5.24 -5.90 0.12
C ASN A 112 6.57 -6.65 0.18
N ASN A 113 7.19 -6.87 -0.98
CA ASN A 113 8.42 -7.65 -1.10
C ASN A 113 9.68 -6.82 -1.38
N ARG A 114 9.60 -5.48 -1.41
CA ARG A 114 10.67 -4.64 -2.00
C ARG A 114 11.27 -3.56 -1.12
N PHE A 115 10.99 -3.53 0.18
CA PHE A 115 11.60 -2.50 1.02
C PHE A 115 13.12 -2.62 1.11
N LYS A 116 13.77 -1.54 0.71
CA LYS A 116 15.12 -1.13 1.11
C LYS A 116 14.96 -0.60 2.54
N LEU A 117 15.26 -1.42 3.54
CA LEU A 117 14.91 -1.15 4.93
C LEU A 117 15.87 -0.15 5.58
N GLU A 118 15.30 0.86 6.23
CA GLU A 118 15.97 1.75 7.18
C GLU A 118 15.34 1.51 8.55
N TRP A 119 16.15 1.43 9.61
CA TRP A 119 15.76 0.98 10.97
C TRP A 119 14.89 1.97 11.76
N LYS A 120 14.26 2.93 11.08
CA LYS A 120 13.43 3.94 11.75
C LYS A 120 12.03 3.37 11.96
N LYS A 121 11.52 3.54 13.19
CA LYS A 121 10.15 3.17 13.56
C LYS A 121 9.17 3.71 12.48
N PRO A 122 8.33 2.86 11.88
CA PRO A 122 7.40 3.31 10.87
C PRO A 122 6.44 4.34 11.48
N THR A 123 6.20 5.44 10.77
CA THR A 123 5.17 6.42 11.14
C THR A 123 3.77 5.92 10.81
N LEU A 124 3.66 5.03 9.82
CA LEU A 124 2.44 4.44 9.31
C LEU A 124 1.88 3.40 10.30
N ASN A 125 0.69 3.67 10.83
CA ASN A 125 -0.02 2.82 11.78
C ASN A 125 -1.21 2.10 11.15
N LEU A 126 -1.93 2.76 10.24
CA LEU A 126 -3.16 2.25 9.63
C LEU A 126 -3.17 2.46 8.12
N VAL A 127 -3.52 1.40 7.40
CA VAL A 127 -3.81 1.43 5.95
C VAL A 127 -5.22 0.87 5.73
N ASP A 128 -6.15 1.74 5.34
CA ASP A 128 -7.52 1.36 5.02
C ASP A 128 -7.67 1.16 3.51
N ILE A 129 -8.03 -0.05 3.08
CA ILE A 129 -8.27 -0.34 1.66
C ILE A 129 -9.78 -0.38 1.39
N HIS A 130 -10.28 0.61 0.66
CA HIS A 130 -11.71 0.79 0.42
C HIS A 130 -12.16 0.14 -0.89
N GLY A 131 -13.43 -0.32 -0.91
CA GLY A 131 -14.10 -0.79 -2.14
C GLY A 131 -13.74 -2.20 -2.62
N LEU A 132 -12.81 -2.88 -1.95
CA LEU A 132 -12.32 -4.23 -2.33
C LEU A 132 -12.97 -5.38 -1.56
N GLY A 133 -14.06 -5.12 -0.84
CA GLY A 133 -14.76 -6.11 -0.04
C GLY A 133 -14.25 -6.16 1.41
N GLY A 134 -14.81 -7.08 2.19
CA GLY A 134 -14.51 -7.26 3.61
C GLY A 134 -14.94 -8.64 4.08
N GLY A 135 -14.72 -8.92 5.37
CA GLY A 135 -15.13 -10.15 6.02
C GLY A 135 -14.01 -11.18 6.20
N PRO A 136 -14.32 -12.32 6.84
CA PRO A 136 -13.31 -13.21 7.41
C PRO A 136 -12.35 -13.80 6.38
N GLU A 137 -12.79 -14.03 5.13
CA GLU A 137 -11.92 -14.56 4.09
C GLU A 137 -10.80 -13.57 3.73
N LEU A 138 -11.13 -12.29 3.52
CA LEU A 138 -10.14 -11.26 3.22
C LEU A 138 -9.23 -11.02 4.42
N GLU A 139 -9.80 -10.91 5.62
CA GLU A 139 -9.04 -10.68 6.85
C GLU A 139 -8.03 -11.80 7.13
N ASN A 140 -8.43 -13.06 6.96
CA ASN A 140 -7.52 -14.20 7.14
C ASN A 140 -6.40 -14.21 6.09
N LYS A 141 -6.70 -13.88 4.83
CA LYS A 141 -5.66 -13.80 3.78
C LYS A 141 -4.74 -12.61 3.96
N LEU A 142 -5.24 -11.47 4.41
CA LEU A 142 -4.42 -10.30 4.77
C LEU A 142 -3.52 -10.60 5.95
N LYS A 143 -4.03 -11.30 6.98
CA LYS A 143 -3.21 -11.78 8.09
C LYS A 143 -2.07 -12.68 7.61
N TYR A 144 -2.39 -13.67 6.76
CA TYR A 144 -1.37 -14.53 6.14
C TYR A 144 -0.33 -13.74 5.36
N VAL A 145 -0.74 -12.76 4.54
CA VAL A 145 0.18 -11.87 3.81
C VAL A 145 1.05 -11.07 4.77
N GLY A 146 0.49 -10.58 5.87
CA GLY A 146 1.22 -9.91 6.94
C GLY A 146 2.30 -10.81 7.54
N ASP A 147 1.95 -12.02 7.94
CA ASP A 147 2.88 -13.00 8.51
C ASP A 147 4.02 -13.32 7.54
N VAL A 148 3.71 -13.48 6.25
CA VAL A 148 4.72 -13.71 5.20
C VAL A 148 5.63 -12.50 5.03
N CYS A 149 5.08 -11.29 4.98
CA CYS A 149 5.85 -10.06 4.82
C CYS A 149 6.79 -9.83 6.01
N SER A 150 6.33 -10.02 7.24
CA SER A 150 7.16 -9.91 8.45
C SER A 150 8.34 -10.88 8.42
N ARG A 151 8.13 -12.12 7.97
CA ARG A 151 9.21 -13.11 7.82
C ARG A 151 10.21 -12.74 6.73
N VAL A 152 9.75 -12.21 5.60
CA VAL A 152 10.62 -11.75 4.50
C VAL A 152 11.44 -10.53 4.93
N ILE A 153 10.82 -9.58 5.64
CA ILE A 153 11.49 -8.41 6.21
C ILE A 153 12.57 -8.86 7.19
N PHE A 154 12.23 -9.74 8.13
CA PHE A 154 13.18 -10.32 9.07
C PHE A 154 14.37 -10.98 8.36
N GLY A 155 14.12 -11.83 7.37
CA GLY A 155 15.20 -12.48 6.60
C GLY A 155 16.14 -11.48 5.91
N LYS A 156 15.59 -10.40 5.35
CA LYS A 156 16.39 -9.32 4.75
C LYS A 156 17.14 -8.49 5.79
N GLU A 157 16.60 -8.29 6.98
CA GLU A 157 17.31 -7.61 8.07
C GLU A 157 18.54 -8.40 8.49
N LEU A 158 18.43 -9.74 8.56
CA LEU A 158 19.58 -10.60 8.81
C LEU A 158 20.61 -10.52 7.67
N GLU A 159 20.18 -10.51 6.40
CA GLU A 159 21.10 -10.38 5.26
C GLU A 159 21.87 -9.06 5.26
N ASN A 160 21.21 -7.96 5.63
CA ASN A 160 21.81 -6.61 5.60
C ASN A 160 22.61 -6.26 6.86
N ALA A 161 22.50 -7.02 7.94
CA ALA A 161 23.24 -6.76 9.16
C ALA A 161 24.73 -7.06 8.97
N PRO A 162 25.63 -6.13 9.36
CA PRO A 162 27.05 -6.35 9.18
C PRO A 162 27.54 -7.52 10.05
N THR A 163 28.57 -8.23 9.61
CA THR A 163 29.01 -9.53 10.15
C THR A 163 29.43 -9.47 11.62
N ASN A 164 29.77 -8.28 12.11
CA ASN A 164 30.17 -7.98 13.49
C ASN A 164 29.00 -7.60 14.42
N VAL A 165 27.79 -7.43 13.87
CA VAL A 165 26.59 -6.90 14.56
C VAL A 165 25.59 -8.04 14.83
N LEU A 166 25.57 -9.07 13.98
CA LEU A 166 24.73 -10.28 14.08
C LEU A 166 25.11 -11.24 15.24
N THR A 167 25.13 -10.71 16.46
CA THR A 167 25.30 -11.47 17.69
C THR A 167 23.96 -12.10 18.11
N PRO A 168 23.98 -13.18 18.92
CA PRO A 168 22.75 -13.79 19.42
C PRO A 168 21.82 -12.80 20.15
N GLU A 169 22.38 -11.79 20.82
CA GLU A 169 21.63 -10.75 21.53
C GLU A 169 20.86 -9.83 20.57
N GLU A 170 21.43 -9.50 19.41
CA GLU A 170 20.73 -8.71 18.40
C GLU A 170 19.63 -9.49 17.69
N VAL A 171 19.85 -10.78 17.43
CA VAL A 171 18.80 -11.67 16.93
C VAL A 171 17.62 -11.69 17.91
N SER A 172 17.88 -11.72 19.22
CA SER A 172 16.83 -11.65 20.24
C SER A 172 16.05 -10.32 20.21
N LYS A 173 16.73 -9.19 20.02
CA LYS A 173 16.08 -7.87 19.87
C LYS A 173 15.17 -7.82 18.65
N VAL A 174 15.64 -8.28 17.50
CA VAL A 174 14.82 -8.30 16.28
C VAL A 174 13.64 -9.26 16.43
N VAL A 175 13.85 -10.46 16.98
CA VAL A 175 12.76 -11.42 17.26
C VAL A 175 11.73 -10.81 18.21
N SER A 176 12.15 -10.03 19.22
CA SER A 176 11.22 -9.36 20.13
C SER A 176 10.33 -8.31 19.44
N MET A 177 10.79 -7.70 18.33
CA MET A 177 9.99 -6.76 17.54
C MET A 177 8.89 -7.46 16.71
N TYR A 178 9.02 -8.76 16.48
CA TYR A 178 8.10 -9.61 15.71
C TYR A 178 7.54 -10.76 16.55
N ASN A 179 7.42 -10.58 17.87
CA ASN A 179 7.05 -11.65 18.81
C ASN A 179 5.60 -12.16 18.65
N ASP A 180 4.80 -11.44 17.89
CA ASP A 180 3.44 -11.80 17.48
C ASP A 180 3.43 -12.92 16.42
N VAL A 181 4.51 -13.05 15.65
CA VAL A 181 4.62 -13.99 14.51
C VAL A 181 5.85 -14.90 14.54
N LEU A 182 6.86 -14.57 15.36
CA LEU A 182 8.14 -15.26 15.45
C LEU A 182 8.54 -15.55 16.89
N SER A 183 9.06 -16.76 17.10
CA SER A 183 9.74 -17.17 18.33
C SER A 183 11.11 -17.71 17.98
N ALA A 184 12.15 -17.29 18.71
CA ALA A 184 13.49 -17.83 18.57
C ALA A 184 13.99 -18.38 19.91
N ILE A 185 14.67 -19.51 19.86
CA ILE A 185 15.36 -20.11 21.00
C ILE A 185 16.84 -20.10 20.64
N ILE A 186 17.64 -19.41 21.45
CA ILE A 186 19.10 -19.40 21.32
C ILE A 186 19.64 -20.55 22.17
N LEU A 187 20.29 -21.50 21.53
CA LEU A 187 20.96 -22.61 22.20
C LEU A 187 22.45 -22.25 22.38
N ASN A 188 22.97 -22.42 23.59
CA ASN A 188 24.38 -22.22 23.88
C ASN A 188 25.18 -23.47 23.51
N ALA A 189 26.46 -23.29 23.18
CA ALA A 189 27.38 -24.41 23.07
C ALA A 189 27.57 -25.03 24.47
N GLU A 190 27.33 -26.35 24.54
CA GLU A 190 27.39 -27.16 25.75
C GLU A 190 28.79 -27.20 26.38
#